data_AF-A0A150Q187-F1
#
_entry.id   AF-A0A150Q187-F1
#
_cell.length_a   1.000
_cell.length_b   1.000
_cell.length_c   1.000
_cell.angle_alpha   90.00
_cell.angle_beta   90.00
_cell.angle_gamma   90.00
#
_symmetry.space_group_name_H-M   'P 1'
#
loop_
_entity.id
_entity.type
_entity.pdbx_description
1 polymer ?
#
loop_
_entity_poly.entity_id
_entity_poly.type
_entity_poly.pdbx_seq_one_letter_code
_entity_poly.pdbx_strand_id
1 'polypeptide(L)'
;MAAAAAAVVVAAAGDACFEVLDALGLCRLTRRAGDLDGAVPLRVAKACVPLLEGNAFGLQITLARPIEVQRRLGSLRAEPAGEHREALLRAHRAALPRLVTQGFLAPEGAWHRALRGGIAWTCRAGLGPPRLRLWTGLLVRPDPGLWLRVAGAANRRNVLIDVSEAYFADDGAFVPLVVELRVRDEAPRVLRLEGEIGCVAPVLPDVQIEACALADAPEVGRAHAAFYDAKYFAVKKGEVTRKYRRLVGGKARAGEGRAGAGGAEEGSAEEGSAGPARARLVVAGPGAPEIAEVTEVTTAAGPDPVPWRGGARRLQSIVVRNAVPFRATFDGHTLAVAPEAPRLAEGAAAVERTFARVFGEDFVAANRGALWYLTKYFTPHPPGEPHFFVKPWAFTTTPPGWSSLLEGIHGEGYDVMRGVVATDVFFATPAVFHVRRIGAAIEVPEGAPLLRVLPIPRDLLRAGFREARFLDG
;
A
#
# COMPACT_ATOMS: atom_id res chain seq x y z
N MET A 1 -0.07 7.45 -30.30
CA MET A 1 0.24 7.40 -28.85
C MET A 1 1.51 6.60 -28.68
N ALA A 2 2.63 7.24 -28.38
CA ALA A 2 3.88 6.54 -28.09
C ALA A 2 3.75 5.88 -26.71
N ALA A 3 3.77 4.54 -26.66
CA ALA A 3 3.86 3.83 -25.40
C ALA A 3 5.22 4.18 -24.77
N ALA A 4 5.21 4.87 -23.63
CA ALA A 4 6.43 5.06 -22.84
C ALA A 4 6.96 3.66 -22.49
N ALA A 5 8.15 3.33 -22.99
CA ALA A 5 8.79 2.06 -22.73
C ALA A 5 9.08 1.94 -21.23
N ALA A 6 8.31 1.11 -20.53
CA ALA A 6 8.61 0.75 -19.15
C ALA A 6 9.89 -0.09 -19.15
N ALA A 7 10.94 0.40 -18.52
CA ALA A 7 12.18 -0.35 -18.36
C ALA A 7 11.96 -1.50 -17.37
N VAL A 8 12.46 -2.69 -17.71
CA VAL A 8 12.71 -3.74 -16.72
C VAL A 8 13.88 -3.22 -15.87
N VAL A 9 13.62 -2.92 -14.60
CA VAL A 9 14.65 -2.38 -13.71
C VAL A 9 15.19 -3.52 -12.86
N VAL A 10 16.29 -4.11 -13.33
CA VAL A 10 17.18 -4.90 -12.47
C VAL A 10 17.92 -3.90 -11.59
N ALA A 11 17.81 -4.05 -10.27
CA ALA A 11 18.50 -3.14 -9.38
C ALA A 11 20.01 -3.37 -9.42
N ALA A 12 20.80 -2.31 -9.18
CA ALA A 12 22.20 -2.47 -8.82
C ALA A 12 22.30 -3.35 -7.57
N ALA A 13 23.38 -4.14 -7.45
CA ALA A 13 23.48 -5.19 -6.44
C ALA A 13 23.22 -4.74 -4.98
N GLY A 14 23.43 -3.46 -4.66
CA GLY A 14 23.20 -2.88 -3.33
C GLY A 14 21.76 -2.47 -3.00
N ASP A 15 20.87 -2.35 -4.00
CA ASP A 15 19.48 -1.88 -3.82
C ASP A 15 18.45 -3.01 -3.96
N ALA A 16 18.90 -4.25 -4.20
CA ALA A 16 18.03 -5.39 -4.38
C ALA A 16 17.76 -6.11 -3.06
N CYS A 17 16.50 -6.46 -2.81
CA CYS A 17 16.04 -7.06 -1.54
C CYS A 17 15.40 -8.44 -1.70
N PHE A 18 15.41 -8.99 -2.91
CA PHE A 18 14.91 -10.32 -3.23
C PHE A 18 15.41 -10.78 -4.60
N GLU A 19 15.26 -12.06 -4.88
CA GLU A 19 15.57 -12.67 -6.17
C GLU A 19 14.31 -13.04 -6.95
N VAL A 20 14.40 -13.00 -8.27
CA VAL A 20 13.32 -13.37 -9.20
C VAL A 20 13.86 -14.30 -10.27
N LEU A 21 13.25 -15.47 -10.41
CA LEU A 21 13.45 -16.38 -11.54
C LEU A 21 12.25 -16.26 -12.49
N ASP A 22 12.47 -15.87 -13.74
CA ASP A 22 11.43 -15.90 -14.77
C ASP A 22 11.44 -17.23 -15.51
N ALA A 23 10.39 -18.02 -15.32
CA ALA A 23 10.25 -19.34 -15.92
C ALA A 23 9.47 -19.34 -17.24
N LEU A 24 8.61 -18.33 -17.48
CA LEU A 24 7.63 -18.36 -18.60
C LEU A 24 7.64 -17.12 -19.49
N GLY A 25 8.17 -15.99 -19.04
CA GLY A 25 8.03 -14.70 -19.71
C GLY A 25 6.59 -14.16 -19.72
N LEU A 26 5.72 -14.66 -18.84
CA LEU A 26 4.30 -14.28 -18.79
C LEU A 26 4.12 -12.89 -18.18
N CYS A 27 4.77 -12.62 -17.05
CA CYS A 27 4.74 -11.32 -16.38
C CYS A 27 6.14 -10.71 -16.31
N ARG A 28 6.18 -9.39 -16.14
CA ARG A 28 7.36 -8.62 -15.79
C ARG A 28 7.11 -7.84 -14.51
N LEU A 29 8.16 -7.65 -13.72
CA LEU A 29 8.16 -6.72 -12.61
C LEU A 29 8.70 -5.37 -13.11
N THR A 30 7.89 -4.32 -12.99
CA THR A 30 8.24 -2.99 -13.52
C THR A 30 8.14 -1.93 -12.43
N ARG A 31 9.16 -1.07 -12.33
CA ARG A 31 9.06 0.13 -11.51
C ARG A 31 8.32 1.21 -12.28
N ARG A 32 7.41 1.90 -11.61
CA ARG A 32 6.65 3.01 -12.20
C ARG A 32 7.07 4.36 -11.64
N ALA A 33 6.93 5.38 -12.47
CA ALA A 33 6.97 6.76 -12.02
C ALA A 33 5.71 7.09 -11.21
N GLY A 34 5.87 8.02 -10.27
CA GLY A 34 4.80 8.42 -9.36
C GLY A 34 3.72 9.32 -9.99
N ASP A 35 3.93 9.78 -11.22
CA ASP A 35 3.08 10.76 -11.91
C ASP A 35 1.91 10.14 -12.71
N LEU A 36 1.72 8.82 -12.58
CA LEU A 36 0.72 8.05 -13.33
C LEU A 36 0.83 8.27 -14.84
N ASP A 37 2.05 8.25 -15.38
CA ASP A 37 2.34 8.44 -16.80
C ASP A 37 1.83 9.81 -17.30
N GLY A 38 1.91 10.82 -16.42
CA GLY A 38 1.46 12.18 -16.66
C GLY A 38 -0.01 12.45 -16.33
N ALA A 39 -0.77 11.44 -15.86
CA ALA A 39 -2.19 11.60 -15.54
C ALA A 39 -2.45 12.32 -14.19
N VAL A 40 -1.43 12.49 -13.35
CA VAL A 40 -1.59 13.23 -12.08
C VAL A 40 -1.73 14.74 -12.35
N PRO A 41 -2.76 15.42 -11.80
CA PRO A 41 -2.92 16.86 -11.98
C PRO A 41 -1.68 17.65 -11.52
N LEU A 42 -1.31 18.71 -12.24
CA LEU A 42 -0.10 19.49 -11.96
C LEU A 42 -0.04 20.02 -10.51
N ARG A 43 -1.18 20.41 -9.94
CA ARG A 43 -1.33 20.80 -8.54
C ARG A 43 -0.83 19.69 -7.61
N VAL A 44 -1.26 18.46 -7.87
CA VAL A 44 -0.94 17.27 -7.10
C VAL A 44 0.53 16.90 -7.28
N ALA A 45 1.05 16.93 -8.51
CA ALA A 45 2.49 16.71 -8.77
C ALA A 45 3.39 17.72 -8.03
N LYS A 46 2.94 18.97 -7.88
CA LYS A 46 3.67 20.03 -7.15
C LYS A 46 3.55 19.91 -5.63
N ALA A 47 2.47 19.33 -5.11
CA ALA A 47 2.08 19.45 -3.70
C ALA A 47 2.07 18.13 -2.92
N CYS A 48 1.65 17.05 -3.56
CA CYS A 48 1.26 15.80 -2.92
C CYS A 48 2.33 14.74 -3.12
N VAL A 49 3.51 14.98 -2.54
CA VAL A 49 4.61 14.00 -2.53
C VAL A 49 4.13 12.62 -2.03
N PRO A 50 3.28 12.53 -0.97
CA PRO A 50 2.79 11.23 -0.53
C PRO A 50 2.08 10.40 -1.61
N LEU A 51 1.31 11.05 -2.49
CA LEU A 51 0.65 10.35 -3.58
C LEU A 51 1.67 9.87 -4.62
N LEU A 52 2.63 10.72 -4.99
CA LEU A 52 3.65 10.35 -5.97
C LEU A 52 4.50 9.17 -5.48
N GLU A 53 4.89 9.18 -4.21
CA GLU A 53 5.62 8.08 -3.59
C GLU A 53 4.74 6.81 -3.51
N GLY A 54 3.45 6.95 -3.18
CA GLY A 54 2.50 5.84 -3.21
C GLY A 54 2.30 5.22 -4.59
N ASN A 55 2.26 6.04 -5.64
CA ASN A 55 2.17 5.60 -7.04
C ASN A 55 3.44 4.88 -7.52
N ALA A 56 4.60 5.29 -7.01
CA ALA A 56 5.90 4.71 -7.34
C ALA A 56 6.27 3.50 -6.47
N PHE A 57 5.49 3.24 -5.42
CA PHE A 57 5.78 2.20 -4.44
C PHE A 57 5.64 0.79 -5.03
N GLY A 58 6.66 -0.03 -4.77
CA GLY A 58 6.74 -1.42 -5.21
C GLY A 58 7.03 -1.59 -6.71
N LEU A 59 6.96 -2.84 -7.14
CA LEU A 59 7.14 -3.28 -8.52
C LEU A 59 5.80 -3.80 -9.05
N GLN A 60 5.31 -3.22 -10.13
CA GLN A 60 4.05 -3.63 -10.75
C GLN A 60 4.25 -4.95 -11.50
N ILE A 61 3.38 -5.91 -11.20
CA ILE A 61 3.25 -7.18 -11.89
C ILE A 61 2.49 -6.90 -13.19
N THR A 62 3.20 -6.83 -14.30
CA THR A 62 2.64 -6.47 -15.61
C THR A 62 2.62 -7.69 -16.52
N LEU A 63 1.45 -8.02 -17.06
CA LEU A 63 1.29 -9.05 -18.07
C LEU A 63 2.02 -8.66 -19.37
N ALA A 64 2.93 -9.51 -19.84
CA ALA A 64 3.57 -9.36 -21.14
C ALA A 64 2.63 -9.78 -22.28
N ARG A 65 1.63 -10.61 -21.98
CA ARG A 65 0.62 -11.13 -22.89
C ARG A 65 -0.76 -11.17 -22.22
N PRO A 66 -1.85 -10.96 -22.98
CA PRO A 66 -3.19 -10.94 -22.41
C PRO A 66 -3.67 -12.31 -21.93
N ILE A 67 -4.45 -12.33 -20.84
CA ILE A 67 -5.15 -13.52 -20.33
C ILE A 67 -6.65 -13.29 -20.44
N GLU A 68 -7.38 -14.23 -21.05
CA GLU A 68 -8.84 -14.22 -21.05
C GLU A 68 -9.36 -14.97 -19.83
N VAL A 69 -10.22 -14.32 -19.05
CA VAL A 69 -10.93 -14.90 -17.90
C VAL A 69 -12.40 -15.05 -18.24
N GLN A 70 -12.88 -16.28 -18.22
CA GLN A 70 -14.28 -16.62 -18.43
C GLN A 70 -14.96 -16.96 -17.09
N ARG A 71 -16.01 -16.20 -16.77
CA ARG A 71 -16.92 -16.48 -15.65
C ARG A 71 -17.89 -17.59 -16.05
N ARG A 72 -17.98 -18.61 -15.21
CA ARG A 72 -18.99 -19.68 -15.29
C ARG A 72 -19.72 -19.76 -13.96
N LEU A 73 -20.89 -20.40 -13.94
CA LEU A 73 -21.62 -20.61 -12.69
C LEU A 73 -20.72 -21.38 -11.72
N GLY A 74 -20.33 -20.75 -10.61
CA GLY A 74 -19.49 -21.34 -9.57
C GLY A 74 -18.00 -21.53 -9.90
N SER A 75 -17.49 -21.04 -11.04
CA SER A 75 -16.07 -21.21 -11.40
C SER A 75 -15.51 -20.09 -12.29
N LEU A 76 -14.18 -19.95 -12.29
CA LEU A 76 -13.43 -19.02 -13.14
C LEU A 76 -12.40 -19.78 -13.96
N ARG A 77 -12.47 -19.69 -15.28
CA ARG A 77 -11.44 -20.26 -16.17
C ARG A 77 -10.58 -19.14 -16.71
N ALA A 78 -9.28 -19.33 -16.73
CA ALA A 78 -8.38 -18.38 -17.37
C ALA A 78 -7.45 -19.08 -18.36
N GLU A 79 -7.30 -18.50 -19.54
CA GLU A 79 -6.43 -19.01 -20.60
C GLU A 79 -5.69 -17.86 -21.27
N PRO A 80 -4.48 -18.09 -21.81
CA PRO A 80 -3.82 -17.07 -22.59
C PRO A 80 -4.64 -16.75 -23.84
N ALA A 81 -4.73 -15.46 -24.18
CA ALA A 81 -5.54 -15.02 -25.31
C ALA A 81 -4.77 -15.07 -26.64
N GLY A 82 -5.50 -15.37 -27.72
CA GLY A 82 -5.03 -15.23 -29.10
C GLY A 82 -3.87 -16.14 -29.49
N GLU A 83 -3.05 -15.67 -30.44
CA GLU A 83 -2.00 -16.44 -31.13
C GLU A 83 -0.86 -16.91 -30.19
N HIS A 84 -0.70 -16.27 -29.03
CA HIS A 84 0.36 -16.60 -28.08
C HIS A 84 0.03 -17.78 -27.15
N ARG A 85 -1.21 -18.29 -27.21
CA ARG A 85 -1.68 -19.37 -26.35
C ARG A 85 -0.81 -20.62 -26.41
N GLU A 86 -0.60 -21.14 -27.61
CA GLU A 86 0.17 -22.37 -27.79
C GLU A 86 1.64 -22.20 -27.40
N ALA A 87 2.23 -21.04 -27.68
CA ALA A 87 3.60 -20.74 -27.29
C ALA A 87 3.77 -20.74 -25.76
N LEU A 88 2.86 -20.08 -25.03
CA LEU A 88 2.94 -20.03 -23.57
C LEU A 88 2.64 -21.40 -22.93
N LEU A 89 1.67 -22.15 -23.46
CA LEU A 89 1.38 -23.50 -22.95
C LEU A 89 2.54 -24.47 -23.20
N ARG A 90 3.26 -24.34 -24.33
CA ARG A 90 4.51 -25.07 -24.56
C ARG A 90 5.60 -24.66 -23.57
N ALA A 91 5.81 -23.35 -23.36
CA ALA A 91 6.77 -22.84 -22.39
C ALA A 91 6.48 -23.37 -20.99
N HIS A 92 5.21 -23.38 -20.57
CA HIS A 92 4.76 -23.96 -19.31
C HIS A 92 5.10 -25.45 -19.19
N ARG A 93 4.77 -26.26 -20.20
CA ARG A 93 5.09 -27.70 -20.22
C ARG A 93 6.59 -27.97 -20.15
N ALA A 94 7.42 -27.11 -20.74
CA ALA A 94 8.88 -27.24 -20.72
C ALA A 94 9.50 -26.74 -19.40
N ALA A 95 8.97 -25.66 -18.82
CA ALA A 95 9.50 -25.05 -17.61
C ALA A 95 9.26 -25.90 -16.35
N LEU A 96 8.09 -26.54 -16.23
CA LEU A 96 7.73 -27.25 -15.01
C LEU A 96 8.67 -28.42 -14.66
N PRO A 97 9.04 -29.33 -15.60
CA PRO A 97 10.05 -30.34 -15.34
C PRO A 97 11.41 -29.73 -14.98
N ARG A 98 11.82 -28.67 -15.67
CA ARG A 98 13.10 -27.98 -15.40
C ARG A 98 13.15 -27.41 -13.98
N LEU A 99 12.07 -26.78 -13.52
CA LEU A 99 11.96 -26.25 -12.16
C LEU A 99 12.10 -27.36 -11.10
N VAL A 100 11.55 -28.55 -11.36
CA VAL A 100 11.70 -29.71 -10.48
C VAL A 100 13.13 -30.27 -10.52
N THR A 101 13.68 -30.50 -11.71
CA THR A 101 15.04 -31.06 -11.87
C THR A 101 16.11 -30.16 -11.27
N GLN A 102 15.95 -28.84 -11.33
CA GLN A 102 16.89 -27.88 -10.75
C GLN A 102 16.59 -27.55 -9.27
N GLY A 103 15.65 -28.24 -8.63
CA GLY A 103 15.38 -28.11 -7.20
C GLY A 103 14.62 -26.84 -6.79
N PHE A 104 14.08 -26.07 -7.73
CA PHE A 104 13.22 -24.92 -7.43
C PHE A 104 11.84 -25.35 -6.92
N LEU A 105 11.37 -26.53 -7.32
CA LEU A 105 10.11 -27.13 -6.86
C LEU A 105 10.33 -28.57 -6.41
N ALA A 106 9.69 -28.97 -5.32
CA ALA A 106 9.70 -30.38 -4.90
C ALA A 106 8.94 -31.27 -5.91
N PRO A 107 9.49 -32.42 -6.33
CA PRO A 107 8.79 -33.39 -7.17
C PRO A 107 7.53 -33.88 -6.44
N GLU A 108 6.42 -34.01 -7.17
CA GLU A 108 5.07 -34.20 -6.63
C GLU A 108 4.65 -33.29 -5.45
N GLY A 109 5.37 -32.21 -5.14
CA GLY A 109 5.01 -31.27 -4.08
C GLY A 109 3.73 -30.49 -4.38
N ALA A 110 3.16 -29.79 -3.39
CA ALA A 110 1.89 -29.09 -3.58
C ALA A 110 1.94 -28.05 -4.70
N TRP A 111 3.05 -27.30 -4.82
CA TRP A 111 3.27 -26.37 -5.92
C TRP A 111 3.37 -27.08 -7.27
N HIS A 112 4.14 -28.16 -7.37
CA HIS A 112 4.25 -28.92 -8.61
C HIS A 112 2.89 -29.48 -9.05
N ARG A 113 2.09 -30.02 -8.14
CA ARG A 113 0.74 -30.50 -8.43
C ARG A 113 -0.21 -29.38 -8.88
N ALA A 114 -0.17 -28.23 -8.20
CA ALA A 114 -0.99 -27.08 -8.57
C ALA A 114 -0.66 -26.57 -9.98
N LEU A 115 0.64 -26.38 -10.27
CA LEU A 115 1.09 -25.86 -11.56
C LEU A 115 0.94 -26.88 -12.70
N ARG A 116 0.90 -28.19 -12.42
CA ARG A 116 0.61 -29.21 -13.45
C ARG A 116 -0.74 -28.98 -14.15
N GLY A 117 -1.71 -28.40 -13.44
CA GLY A 117 -3.03 -28.06 -13.99
C GLY A 117 -3.03 -26.88 -14.98
N GLY A 118 -1.91 -26.16 -15.10
CA GLY A 118 -1.76 -24.97 -15.95
C GLY A 118 -1.37 -23.73 -15.15
N ILE A 119 -1.31 -22.59 -15.84
CA ILE A 119 -0.90 -21.31 -15.25
C ILE A 119 -1.95 -20.68 -14.34
N ALA A 120 -3.20 -21.16 -14.37
CA ALA A 120 -4.29 -20.58 -13.60
C ALA A 120 -5.32 -21.63 -13.18
N TRP A 121 -5.90 -21.45 -12.00
CA TRP A 121 -6.90 -22.36 -11.45
C TRP A 121 -7.91 -21.63 -10.58
N THR A 122 -9.14 -22.16 -10.51
CA THR A 122 -10.15 -21.67 -9.56
C THR A 122 -9.80 -22.15 -8.15
N CYS A 123 -9.91 -21.27 -7.17
CA CYS A 123 -9.94 -21.62 -5.75
C CYS A 123 -11.20 -21.03 -5.08
N ARG A 124 -11.52 -21.50 -3.88
CA ARG A 124 -12.67 -21.03 -3.10
C ARG A 124 -12.32 -21.05 -1.62
N ALA A 125 -12.56 -19.93 -0.94
CA ALA A 125 -12.49 -19.87 0.52
C ALA A 125 -13.90 -20.14 1.09
N GLY A 126 -14.11 -21.33 1.66
CA GLY A 126 -15.40 -21.75 2.20
C GLY A 126 -16.54 -21.70 1.16
N LEU A 127 -17.67 -21.08 1.53
CA LEU A 127 -18.83 -20.87 0.65
C LEU A 127 -18.75 -19.58 -0.17
N GLY A 128 -17.62 -18.86 -0.13
CA GLY A 128 -17.45 -17.59 -0.82
C GLY A 128 -17.50 -17.67 -2.36
N PRO A 129 -17.49 -16.52 -3.06
CA PRO A 129 -17.39 -16.49 -4.51
C PRO A 129 -16.08 -17.15 -5.00
N PRO A 130 -16.08 -17.78 -6.19
CA PRO A 130 -14.87 -18.35 -6.75
C PRO A 130 -13.82 -17.26 -6.98
N ARG A 131 -12.56 -17.60 -6.72
CA ARG A 131 -11.39 -16.76 -7.01
C ARG A 131 -10.51 -17.47 -8.03
N LEU A 132 -9.70 -16.70 -8.74
CA LEU A 132 -8.77 -17.22 -9.73
C LEU A 132 -7.36 -17.00 -9.21
N ARG A 133 -6.60 -18.08 -9.02
CA ARG A 133 -5.15 -17.99 -8.81
C ARG A 133 -4.47 -18.03 -10.18
N LEU A 134 -3.64 -17.03 -10.46
CA LEU A 134 -2.85 -16.91 -11.66
C LEU A 134 -1.37 -16.93 -11.28
N TRP A 135 -0.66 -17.99 -11.68
CA TRP A 135 0.80 -17.99 -11.61
C TRP A 135 1.35 -17.00 -12.65
N THR A 136 2.18 -16.09 -12.20
CA THR A 136 2.77 -15.04 -13.03
C THR A 136 3.89 -15.54 -13.96
N GLY A 137 4.27 -16.82 -13.84
CA GLY A 137 5.46 -17.37 -14.47
C GLY A 137 6.76 -17.05 -13.73
N LEU A 138 6.69 -16.27 -12.66
CA LEU A 138 7.84 -15.90 -11.84
C LEU A 138 7.91 -16.77 -10.58
N LEU A 139 9.12 -17.03 -10.09
CA LEU A 139 9.38 -17.46 -8.73
C LEU A 139 10.15 -16.36 -8.01
N VAL A 140 9.87 -16.17 -6.73
CA VAL A 140 10.49 -15.14 -5.90
C VAL A 140 11.15 -15.76 -4.68
N ARG A 141 12.24 -15.17 -4.23
CA ARG A 141 12.90 -15.51 -2.95
C ARG A 141 13.26 -14.23 -2.21
N PRO A 142 12.55 -13.89 -1.11
CA PRO A 142 12.90 -12.73 -0.27
C PRO A 142 14.32 -12.88 0.32
N ASP A 143 15.01 -11.76 0.55
CA ASP A 143 16.27 -11.78 1.29
C ASP A 143 16.04 -12.12 2.77
N PRO A 144 17.04 -12.68 3.47
CA PRO A 144 16.94 -12.96 4.90
C PRO A 144 16.52 -11.71 5.69
N GLY A 145 15.53 -11.88 6.57
CA GLY A 145 14.95 -10.80 7.36
C GLY A 145 13.81 -10.05 6.68
N LEU A 146 13.52 -10.27 5.40
CA LEU A 146 12.48 -9.55 4.66
C LEU A 146 11.34 -10.47 4.22
N TRP A 147 10.14 -9.92 4.15
CA TRP A 147 9.01 -10.58 3.47
C TRP A 147 8.70 -9.86 2.17
N LEU A 148 8.02 -10.54 1.26
CA LEU A 148 7.40 -9.89 0.10
C LEU A 148 5.90 -9.81 0.30
N ARG A 149 5.35 -8.61 0.10
CA ARG A 149 3.92 -8.36 0.05
C ARG A 149 3.49 -8.30 -1.41
N VAL A 150 2.44 -9.05 -1.75
CA VAL A 150 1.72 -8.97 -3.03
C VAL A 150 0.34 -8.40 -2.77
N ALA A 151 -0.05 -7.38 -3.54
CA ALA A 151 -1.36 -6.74 -3.44
C ALA A 151 -1.78 -6.18 -4.81
N GLY A 152 -2.92 -5.47 -4.86
CA GLY A 152 -3.36 -4.79 -6.07
C GLY A 152 -2.41 -3.67 -6.53
N ALA A 153 -2.57 -3.25 -7.79
CA ALA A 153 -1.85 -2.11 -8.40
C ALA A 153 -2.30 -0.73 -7.86
N ALA A 154 -3.02 -0.71 -6.72
CA ALA A 154 -3.53 0.47 -6.01
C ALA A 154 -4.14 1.55 -6.91
N ASN A 155 -3.45 2.69 -7.06
CA ASN A 155 -3.97 3.85 -7.79
C ASN A 155 -4.13 3.61 -9.30
N ARG A 156 -3.55 2.50 -9.80
CA ARG A 156 -3.67 2.00 -11.18
C ARG A 156 -4.56 0.76 -11.29
N ARG A 157 -5.24 0.37 -10.20
CA ARG A 157 -6.02 -0.87 -10.16
C ARG A 157 -7.11 -0.89 -11.23
N ASN A 158 -7.41 -2.11 -11.66
CA ASN A 158 -8.60 -2.39 -12.45
C ASN A 158 -9.82 -2.43 -11.53
N VAL A 159 -10.94 -1.84 -11.95
CA VAL A 159 -12.17 -1.74 -11.14
C VAL A 159 -13.07 -2.98 -11.23
N LEU A 160 -12.76 -3.94 -12.12
CA LEU A 160 -13.52 -5.17 -12.36
C LEU A 160 -12.90 -6.39 -11.67
N ILE A 161 -11.67 -6.25 -11.17
CA ILE A 161 -10.97 -7.28 -10.41
C ILE A 161 -10.40 -6.70 -9.13
N ASP A 162 -10.43 -7.48 -8.07
CA ASP A 162 -9.70 -7.20 -6.83
C ASP A 162 -8.61 -8.25 -6.67
N VAL A 163 -7.44 -7.82 -6.19
CA VAL A 163 -6.29 -8.69 -5.93
C VAL A 163 -6.22 -8.93 -4.44
N SER A 164 -6.28 -10.18 -4.01
CA SER A 164 -6.08 -10.55 -2.61
C SER A 164 -4.65 -10.21 -2.20
N GLU A 165 -4.51 -9.68 -0.98
CA GLU A 165 -3.20 -9.49 -0.37
C GLU A 165 -2.60 -10.86 0.01
N ALA A 166 -1.30 -11.04 -0.23
CA ALA A 166 -0.55 -12.22 0.16
C ALA A 166 0.86 -11.83 0.63
N TYR A 167 1.43 -12.62 1.52
CA TYR A 167 2.77 -12.41 2.07
C TYR A 167 3.63 -13.65 1.82
N PHE A 168 4.89 -13.45 1.44
CA PHE A 168 5.88 -14.51 1.21
C PHE A 168 7.03 -14.29 2.18
N ALA A 169 7.27 -15.26 3.05
CA ALA A 169 8.31 -15.16 4.07
C ALA A 169 9.69 -15.58 3.53
N ASP A 170 10.74 -15.17 4.22
CA ASP A 170 12.13 -15.56 3.98
C ASP A 170 12.43 -16.98 4.48
N ASP A 171 11.86 -18.00 3.83
CA ASP A 171 12.15 -19.40 4.14
C ASP A 171 13.40 -19.94 3.39
N GLY A 172 14.09 -19.08 2.64
CA GLY A 172 15.28 -19.40 1.86
C GLY A 172 15.02 -20.11 0.53
N ALA A 173 13.77 -20.47 0.23
CA ALA A 173 13.39 -21.15 -1.00
C ALA A 173 12.80 -20.18 -2.04
N PHE A 174 12.81 -20.60 -3.30
CA PHE A 174 12.02 -19.94 -4.33
C PHE A 174 10.56 -20.38 -4.23
N VAL A 175 9.65 -19.42 -4.27
CA VAL A 175 8.21 -19.64 -4.20
C VAL A 175 7.55 -19.10 -5.47
N PRO A 176 6.67 -19.85 -6.15
CA PRO A 176 5.89 -19.32 -7.27
C PRO A 176 5.10 -18.06 -6.89
N LEU A 177 5.31 -16.98 -7.64
CA LEU A 177 4.57 -15.73 -7.46
C LEU A 177 3.19 -15.88 -8.10
N VAL A 178 2.19 -16.10 -7.26
CA VAL A 178 0.78 -16.24 -7.66
C VAL A 178 0.00 -15.02 -7.23
N VAL A 179 -0.81 -14.49 -8.14
CA VAL A 179 -1.79 -13.44 -7.85
C VAL A 179 -3.16 -14.09 -7.73
N GLU A 180 -3.85 -13.85 -6.61
CA GLU A 180 -5.23 -14.30 -6.43
C GLU A 180 -6.19 -13.16 -6.78
N LEU A 181 -7.08 -13.42 -7.74
CA LEU A 181 -7.99 -12.46 -8.32
C LEU A 181 -9.43 -12.80 -7.95
N ARG A 182 -10.15 -11.84 -7.39
CA ARG A 182 -11.61 -11.84 -7.32
C ARG A 182 -12.16 -11.05 -8.49
N VAL A 183 -12.95 -11.70 -9.33
CA VAL A 183 -13.73 -11.01 -10.37
C VAL A 183 -15.00 -10.46 -9.73
N ARG A 184 -15.25 -9.16 -9.91
CA ARG A 184 -16.43 -8.50 -9.33
C ARG A 184 -17.72 -8.87 -10.05
N ASP A 185 -18.85 -8.69 -9.39
CA ASP A 185 -20.13 -9.20 -9.88
C ASP A 185 -20.61 -8.47 -11.13
N GLU A 186 -20.32 -7.16 -11.21
CA GLU A 186 -20.58 -6.29 -12.36
C GLU A 186 -19.67 -6.55 -13.57
N ALA A 187 -18.65 -7.38 -13.43
CA ALA A 187 -17.71 -7.65 -14.51
C ALA A 187 -18.37 -8.49 -15.62
N PRO A 188 -18.07 -8.24 -16.91
CA PRO A 188 -18.61 -9.05 -18.01
C PRO A 188 -18.28 -10.54 -17.87
N ARG A 189 -19.05 -11.39 -18.55
CA ARG A 189 -18.85 -12.85 -18.54
C ARG A 189 -17.46 -13.26 -19.04
N VAL A 190 -16.92 -12.51 -19.99
CA VAL A 190 -15.57 -12.67 -20.51
C VAL A 190 -14.81 -11.39 -20.26
N LEU A 191 -13.66 -11.52 -19.64
CA LEU A 191 -12.75 -10.44 -19.28
C LEU A 191 -11.41 -10.69 -19.94
N ARG A 192 -10.78 -9.63 -20.45
CA ARG A 192 -9.42 -9.70 -20.97
C ARG A 192 -8.52 -8.90 -20.04
N LEU A 193 -7.62 -9.61 -19.37
CA LEU A 193 -6.62 -9.03 -18.48
C LEU A 193 -5.38 -8.65 -19.29
N GLU A 194 -4.98 -7.39 -19.19
CA GLU A 194 -3.81 -6.80 -19.83
C GLU A 194 -3.16 -5.79 -18.90
N GLY A 195 -1.87 -5.52 -19.10
CA GLY A 195 -1.16 -4.51 -18.32
C GLY A 195 -0.94 -4.93 -16.87
N GLU A 196 -1.13 -4.00 -15.95
CA GLU A 196 -0.82 -4.17 -14.53
C GLU A 196 -1.92 -4.93 -13.81
N ILE A 197 -1.56 -6.05 -13.18
CA ILE A 197 -2.51 -6.92 -12.46
C ILE A 197 -2.24 -7.00 -10.97
N GLY A 198 -1.15 -6.39 -10.48
CA GLY A 198 -0.78 -6.42 -9.08
C GLY A 198 0.52 -5.67 -8.81
N CYS A 199 0.95 -5.66 -7.56
CA CYS A 199 2.16 -5.02 -7.08
C CYS A 199 2.84 -5.95 -6.09
N VAL A 200 4.15 -6.12 -6.23
CA VAL A 200 5.01 -6.80 -5.24
C VAL A 200 5.96 -5.79 -4.61
N ALA A 201 6.15 -5.86 -3.30
CA ALA A 201 7.09 -4.99 -2.58
C ALA A 201 7.71 -5.73 -1.39
N PRO A 202 9.00 -5.50 -1.09
CA PRO A 202 9.58 -5.95 0.16
C PRO A 202 9.00 -5.18 1.35
N VAL A 203 8.83 -5.90 2.45
CA VAL A 203 8.38 -5.36 3.74
C VAL A 203 9.26 -5.95 4.84
N LEU A 204 9.50 -5.16 5.88
CA LEU A 204 10.31 -5.59 7.03
C LEU A 204 9.35 -6.13 8.11
N PRO A 205 9.34 -7.44 8.42
CA PRO A 205 8.75 -7.93 9.67
C PRO A 205 9.51 -7.37 10.89
N ASP A 206 9.02 -7.59 12.11
CA ASP A 206 9.54 -6.99 13.36
C ASP A 206 9.13 -5.54 13.61
N VAL A 207 8.00 -5.13 13.02
CA VAL A 207 7.34 -3.87 13.37
C VAL A 207 6.37 -4.12 14.51
N GLN A 208 6.56 -3.41 15.61
CA GLN A 208 5.62 -3.38 16.73
C GLN A 208 4.88 -2.04 16.74
N ILE A 209 3.57 -2.11 16.88
CA ILE A 209 2.68 -0.96 16.96
C ILE A 209 2.05 -0.94 18.34
N GLU A 210 2.24 0.15 19.05
CA GLU A 210 1.57 0.41 20.32
C GLU A 210 0.53 1.51 20.16
N ALA A 211 -0.68 1.28 20.67
CA ALA A 211 -1.69 2.32 20.77
C ALA A 211 -1.53 3.09 22.09
N CYS A 212 -1.49 4.41 22.03
CA CYS A 212 -1.42 5.26 23.22
C CYS A 212 -2.35 6.48 23.10
N ALA A 213 -2.63 7.11 24.24
CA ALA A 213 -3.42 8.33 24.25
C ALA A 213 -2.58 9.53 23.83
N LEU A 214 -3.22 10.61 23.37
CA LEU A 214 -2.54 11.87 23.08
C LEU A 214 -1.77 12.45 24.29
N ALA A 215 -2.23 12.15 25.52
CA ALA A 215 -1.55 12.56 26.75
C ALA A 215 -0.15 11.94 26.90
N ASP A 216 0.05 10.73 26.36
CA ASP A 216 1.32 9.99 26.43
C ASP A 216 2.28 10.37 25.30
N ALA A 217 1.79 11.12 24.30
CA ALA A 217 2.56 11.61 23.15
C ALA A 217 2.19 13.06 22.79
N PRO A 218 2.30 14.03 23.72
CA PRO A 218 1.85 15.40 23.51
C PRO A 218 2.61 16.12 22.38
N GLU A 219 3.83 15.70 22.05
CA GLU A 219 4.62 16.20 20.94
C GLU A 219 3.89 16.05 19.59
N VAL A 220 3.06 15.02 19.44
CA VAL A 220 2.29 14.75 18.22
C VAL A 220 1.21 15.80 18.00
N GLY A 221 0.46 16.14 19.05
CA GLY A 221 -0.55 17.20 19.01
C GLY A 221 0.06 18.57 18.73
N ARG A 222 1.21 18.88 19.35
CA ARG A 222 1.95 20.13 19.08
C ARG A 222 2.46 20.19 17.63
N ALA A 223 2.98 19.09 17.10
CA ALA A 223 3.44 19.02 15.71
C ALA A 223 2.29 19.23 14.71
N HIS A 224 1.10 18.68 14.99
CA HIS A 224 -0.10 18.94 14.19
C HIS A 224 -0.46 20.43 14.20
N ALA A 225 -0.52 21.06 15.38
CA ALA A 225 -0.82 22.48 15.53
C ALA A 225 0.22 23.36 14.80
N ALA A 226 1.50 23.06 14.94
CA ALA A 226 2.58 23.76 14.26
C ALA A 226 2.54 23.57 12.73
N PHE A 227 2.12 22.41 12.24
CA PHE A 227 1.97 22.18 10.80
C PHE A 227 0.80 22.97 10.22
N TYR A 228 -0.34 22.99 10.91
CA TYR A 228 -1.55 23.73 10.50
C TYR A 228 -1.68 25.07 11.23
N ASP A 229 -0.59 25.85 11.23
CA ASP A 229 -0.54 27.20 11.81
C ASP A 229 -1.35 28.23 11.00
N ALA A 230 -1.49 29.44 11.54
CA ALA A 230 -2.17 30.54 10.86
C ALA A 230 -1.55 30.86 9.48
N LYS A 231 -0.22 30.74 9.35
CA LYS A 231 0.51 30.96 8.09
C LYS A 231 0.12 29.94 7.02
N TYR A 232 -0.08 28.68 7.38
CA TYR A 232 -0.55 27.65 6.46
C TYR A 232 -1.90 28.03 5.84
N PHE A 233 -2.85 28.50 6.65
CA PHE A 233 -4.17 28.90 6.17
C PHE A 233 -4.17 30.20 5.36
N ALA A 234 -3.30 31.15 5.70
CA ALA A 234 -3.12 32.38 4.92
C ALA A 234 -2.65 32.08 3.48
N VAL A 235 -1.64 31.20 3.33
CA VAL A 235 -1.07 30.86 2.00
C VAL A 235 -2.01 29.96 1.18
N LYS A 236 -2.74 29.04 1.83
CA LYS A 236 -3.60 28.07 1.14
C LYS A 236 -4.74 28.71 0.33
N LYS A 237 -5.08 29.98 0.58
CA LYS A 237 -6.13 30.71 -0.15
C LYS A 237 -5.79 31.00 -1.62
N GLY A 238 -4.53 30.84 -2.06
CA GLY A 238 -4.15 31.08 -3.46
C GLY A 238 -3.06 30.17 -4.01
N GLU A 239 -2.29 29.46 -3.17
CA GLU A 239 -1.10 28.73 -3.61
C GLU A 239 -0.91 27.36 -2.95
N VAL A 240 -0.10 26.53 -3.62
CA VAL A 240 0.42 25.28 -3.06
C VAL A 240 1.47 25.58 -1.99
N THR A 241 1.18 25.26 -0.72
CA THR A 241 2.06 25.64 0.42
C THR A 241 3.44 24.99 0.41
N ARG A 242 3.57 23.77 -0.16
CA ARG A 242 4.80 22.92 -0.15
C ARG A 242 5.38 22.65 1.26
N LYS A 243 4.61 22.88 2.33
CA LYS A 243 5.09 22.78 3.73
C LYS A 243 5.59 21.37 4.06
N TYR A 244 4.88 20.32 3.63
CA TYR A 244 5.29 18.93 3.77
C TYR A 244 6.66 18.66 3.13
N ARG A 245 6.85 19.05 1.86
CA ARG A 245 8.12 18.84 1.13
C ARG A 245 9.29 19.53 1.83
N ARG A 246 9.10 20.75 2.35
CA ARG A 246 10.13 21.45 3.12
C ARG A 246 10.45 20.74 4.44
N LEU A 247 9.44 20.21 5.13
CA LEU A 247 9.61 19.49 6.38
C LEU A 247 10.45 18.21 6.19
N VAL A 248 10.11 17.40 5.19
CA VAL A 248 10.83 16.16 4.88
C VAL A 248 12.24 16.46 4.35
N GLY A 249 12.37 17.42 3.41
CA GLY A 249 13.67 17.77 2.83
C GLY A 249 14.63 18.48 3.79
N GLY A 250 14.11 19.22 4.78
CA GLY A 250 14.93 19.90 5.79
C GLY A 250 15.61 18.94 6.76
N LYS A 251 14.95 17.84 7.13
CA LYS A 251 15.52 16.82 8.03
C LYS A 251 16.58 15.96 7.33
N ALA A 252 16.41 15.64 6.04
CA ALA A 252 17.42 14.94 5.25
C ALA A 252 18.77 15.69 5.24
N ARG A 253 18.73 17.02 5.04
CA ARG A 253 19.94 17.87 5.03
C ARG A 253 20.58 18.05 6.41
N ALA A 254 19.79 18.02 7.50
CA ALA A 254 20.32 18.11 8.85
C ALA A 254 21.08 16.83 9.28
N GLY A 255 20.75 15.67 8.69
CA GLY A 255 21.48 14.41 8.90
C GLY A 255 22.78 14.30 8.10
N GLU A 256 22.87 14.94 6.93
CA GLU A 256 24.06 14.94 6.07
C GLU A 256 25.13 15.98 6.50
N GLY A 257 24.74 16.99 7.29
CA GLY A 257 25.61 18.10 7.70
C GLY A 257 26.59 17.85 8.85
N ARG A 258 26.75 16.60 9.33
CA ARG A 258 27.68 16.25 10.43
C ARG A 258 28.83 15.32 10.04
N ALA A 259 29.03 15.04 8.75
CA ALA A 259 30.15 14.22 8.27
C ALA A 259 31.39 15.04 7.81
N GLY A 260 31.54 16.30 8.24
CA GLY A 260 32.61 17.16 7.75
C GLY A 260 32.93 18.37 8.61
N ALA A 261 33.41 18.15 9.83
CA ALA A 261 34.32 19.07 10.53
C ALA A 261 34.91 18.34 11.75
N GLY A 262 36.24 18.21 11.78
CA GLY A 262 36.97 17.53 12.83
C GLY A 262 36.81 18.18 14.20
N GLY A 263 36.62 17.32 15.20
CA GLY A 263 36.63 17.64 16.62
C GLY A 263 36.46 16.34 17.37
N ALA A 264 37.55 15.82 17.94
CA ALA A 264 37.56 14.64 18.77
C ALA A 264 36.80 14.95 20.07
N GLU A 265 35.51 14.64 20.10
CA GLU A 265 34.77 14.42 21.34
C GLU A 265 34.06 13.07 21.22
N GLU A 266 34.39 12.18 22.15
CA GLU A 266 33.81 10.85 22.34
C GLU A 266 32.34 11.00 22.74
N GLY A 267 31.49 11.24 21.75
CA GLY A 267 30.05 11.06 21.82
C GLY A 267 29.70 9.88 20.96
N SER A 268 29.51 8.71 21.58
CA SER A 268 29.08 7.47 20.96
C SER A 268 27.97 7.73 19.93
N ALA A 269 28.30 7.55 18.66
CA ALA A 269 27.34 7.25 17.64
C ALA A 269 26.68 5.94 18.06
N GLU A 270 25.51 6.01 18.68
CA GLU A 270 24.66 4.85 18.86
C GLU A 270 24.38 4.28 17.48
N GLU A 271 25.12 3.21 17.20
CA GLU A 271 24.76 2.13 16.29
C GLU A 271 23.23 2.01 16.23
N GLY A 272 22.71 2.09 15.01
CA GLY A 272 21.30 1.86 14.72
C GLY A 272 20.87 0.55 15.36
N SER A 273 20.20 0.68 16.50
CA SER A 273 19.72 -0.43 17.32
C SER A 273 18.98 -1.42 16.41
N ALA A 274 19.56 -2.62 16.32
CA ALA A 274 18.99 -3.83 15.72
C ALA A 274 17.78 -4.37 16.51
N GLY A 275 17.03 -3.48 17.17
CA GLY A 275 15.79 -3.78 17.86
C GLY A 275 14.57 -3.66 16.95
N PRO A 276 13.43 -4.25 17.34
CA PRO A 276 12.18 -4.15 16.58
C PRO A 276 11.78 -2.69 16.42
N ALA A 277 11.38 -2.31 15.21
CA ALA A 277 10.93 -0.95 14.93
C ALA A 277 9.61 -0.69 15.66
N ARG A 278 9.62 0.28 16.57
CA ARG A 278 8.44 0.65 17.37
C ARG A 278 7.74 1.85 16.74
N ALA A 279 6.52 1.63 16.24
CA ALA A 279 5.62 2.67 15.81
C ALA A 279 4.56 2.92 16.90
N ARG A 280 4.04 4.15 16.98
CA ARG A 280 2.92 4.47 17.89
C ARG A 280 1.71 4.94 17.11
N LEU A 281 0.56 4.41 17.48
CA LEU A 281 -0.76 4.89 17.09
C LEU A 281 -1.29 5.81 18.21
N VAL A 282 -1.32 7.12 17.96
CA VAL A 282 -1.76 8.11 18.96
C VAL A 282 -3.22 8.46 18.69
N VAL A 283 -4.11 8.08 19.60
CA VAL A 283 -5.57 8.29 19.45
C VAL A 283 -5.97 9.65 20.03
N ALA A 284 -6.70 10.44 19.25
CA ALA A 284 -7.14 11.79 19.62
C ALA A 284 -8.66 11.98 19.62
N GLY A 285 -9.44 11.08 19.02
CA GLY A 285 -10.90 11.16 18.94
C GLY A 285 -11.60 9.83 19.20
N PRO A 286 -12.94 9.77 19.06
CA PRO A 286 -13.71 8.56 19.26
C PRO A 286 -13.50 7.62 18.07
N GLY A 287 -13.24 6.36 18.38
CA GLY A 287 -12.84 5.34 17.42
C GLY A 287 -11.39 4.92 17.67
N ALA A 288 -11.21 3.62 17.94
CA ALA A 288 -9.89 3.02 18.08
C ALA A 288 -9.53 2.35 16.74
N PRO A 289 -8.52 2.83 16.02
CA PRO A 289 -7.96 2.07 14.91
C PRO A 289 -7.46 0.72 15.44
N GLU A 290 -7.60 -0.31 14.62
CA GLU A 290 -7.29 -1.69 15.00
C GLU A 290 -5.85 -1.99 14.63
N ILE A 291 -5.09 -2.64 15.52
CA ILE A 291 -3.77 -3.18 15.18
C ILE A 291 -3.99 -4.60 14.64
N ALA A 292 -3.74 -4.78 13.36
CA ALA A 292 -3.84 -6.07 12.67
C ALA A 292 -2.45 -6.67 12.46
N GLU A 293 -2.32 -7.96 12.67
CA GLU A 293 -1.09 -8.73 12.47
C GLU A 293 -1.25 -9.69 11.28
N VAL A 294 -0.19 -9.83 10.49
CA VAL A 294 -0.13 -10.88 9.47
C VAL A 294 0.12 -12.22 10.13
N THR A 295 -0.85 -13.13 10.04
CA THR A 295 -0.80 -14.44 10.69
C THR A 295 -0.54 -15.59 9.72
N GLU A 296 -0.61 -15.35 8.41
CA GLU A 296 -0.48 -16.37 7.37
C GLU A 296 0.46 -15.90 6.27
N VAL A 297 1.28 -16.83 5.77
CA VAL A 297 2.24 -16.58 4.68
C VAL A 297 2.23 -17.73 3.68
N THR A 298 2.53 -17.42 2.44
CA THR A 298 2.80 -18.38 1.37
C THR A 298 4.28 -18.77 1.41
N THR A 299 4.56 -20.08 1.32
CA THR A 299 5.91 -20.66 1.44
C THR A 299 6.15 -21.67 0.31
N ALA A 300 7.34 -22.27 0.27
CA ALA A 300 7.62 -23.39 -0.63
C ALA A 300 6.76 -24.64 -0.36
N ALA A 301 6.02 -24.69 0.76
CA ALA A 301 5.16 -25.82 1.10
C ALA A 301 3.94 -25.96 0.17
N GLY A 302 3.43 -24.86 -0.40
CA GLY A 302 2.30 -24.92 -1.32
C GLY A 302 1.58 -23.59 -1.58
N PRO A 303 0.54 -23.63 -2.44
CA PRO A 303 -0.22 -22.45 -2.87
C PRO A 303 -1.20 -21.91 -1.83
N ASP A 304 -1.46 -22.67 -0.77
CA ASP A 304 -2.34 -22.25 0.31
C ASP A 304 -1.49 -21.62 1.42
N PRO A 305 -1.84 -20.40 1.87
CA PRO A 305 -1.16 -19.77 2.99
C PRO A 305 -1.17 -20.69 4.21
N VAL A 306 -0.04 -20.73 4.92
CA VAL A 306 0.10 -21.47 6.16
C VAL A 306 0.23 -20.48 7.32
N PRO A 307 -0.25 -20.84 8.53
CA PRO A 307 0.01 -20.04 9.71
C PRO A 307 1.51 -19.79 9.86
N TRP A 308 1.89 -18.53 10.04
CA TRP A 308 3.27 -18.16 10.28
C TRP A 308 3.72 -18.70 11.64
N ARG A 309 4.74 -19.56 11.64
CA ARG A 309 5.31 -20.18 12.85
C ARG A 309 6.74 -19.71 13.13
N GLY A 310 7.27 -18.76 12.36
CA GLY A 310 8.69 -18.37 12.36
C GLY A 310 9.15 -17.47 13.52
N GLY A 311 8.64 -17.69 14.73
CA GLY A 311 9.15 -17.09 15.97
C GLY A 311 8.62 -15.68 16.28
N ALA A 312 9.47 -14.82 16.84
CA ALA A 312 9.12 -13.48 17.33
C ALA A 312 8.78 -12.46 16.24
N ARG A 313 9.01 -12.80 14.96
CA ARG A 313 8.90 -11.88 13.83
C ARG A 313 7.46 -11.66 13.42
N ARG A 314 6.97 -10.44 13.64
CA ARG A 314 5.57 -10.03 13.42
C ARG A 314 5.50 -8.85 12.46
N LEU A 315 4.55 -8.89 11.55
CA LEU A 315 4.22 -7.72 10.72
C LEU A 315 2.89 -7.15 11.17
N GLN A 316 2.94 -6.01 11.86
CA GLN A 316 1.76 -5.29 12.31
C GLN A 316 1.43 -4.11 11.39
N SER A 317 0.15 -3.81 11.28
CA SER A 317 -0.39 -2.67 10.56
C SER A 317 -1.56 -2.07 11.32
N ILE A 318 -1.87 -0.79 11.08
CA ILE A 318 -3.05 -0.13 11.65
C ILE A 318 -4.16 -0.17 10.61
N VAL A 319 -5.33 -0.69 10.97
CA VAL A 319 -6.56 -0.60 10.18
C VAL A 319 -7.40 0.54 10.73
N VAL A 320 -7.47 1.61 9.94
CA VAL A 320 -8.32 2.75 10.25
C VAL A 320 -9.72 2.46 9.75
N ARG A 321 -10.69 2.56 10.65
CA ARG A 321 -12.12 2.43 10.36
C ARG A 321 -12.79 3.81 10.32
N ASN A 322 -13.85 3.90 9.53
CA ASN A 322 -14.63 5.12 9.39
C ASN A 322 -15.36 5.42 10.70
N ALA A 323 -15.14 6.61 11.25
CA ALA A 323 -15.79 7.05 12.49
C ALA A 323 -17.07 7.83 12.21
N VAL A 324 -17.21 8.41 11.01
CA VAL A 324 -18.35 9.25 10.64
C VAL A 324 -18.96 8.68 9.36
N PRO A 325 -20.14 8.02 9.42
CA PRO A 325 -20.82 7.57 8.21
C PRO A 325 -21.10 8.76 7.29
N PHE A 326 -20.98 8.54 5.99
CA PHE A 326 -21.18 9.61 5.01
C PHE A 326 -21.68 9.10 3.67
N ARG A 327 -22.29 10.02 2.92
CA ARG A 327 -22.61 9.89 1.51
C ARG A 327 -21.78 10.86 0.70
N ALA A 328 -21.28 10.45 -0.46
CA ALA A 328 -20.58 11.36 -1.37
C ALA A 328 -21.07 11.21 -2.80
N THR A 329 -21.18 12.33 -3.52
CA THR A 329 -21.62 12.36 -4.93
C THR A 329 -20.72 13.30 -5.71
N PHE A 330 -20.25 12.85 -6.87
CA PHE A 330 -19.54 13.68 -7.83
C PHE A 330 -20.40 13.84 -9.09
N ASP A 331 -20.81 15.06 -9.43
CA ASP A 331 -21.69 15.33 -10.57
C ASP A 331 -20.95 15.55 -11.91
N GLY A 332 -19.61 15.36 -11.92
CA GLY A 332 -18.74 15.70 -13.04
C GLY A 332 -17.98 17.03 -12.85
N HIS A 333 -18.40 17.85 -11.88
CA HIS A 333 -17.75 19.11 -11.54
C HIS A 333 -17.59 19.30 -10.02
N THR A 334 -18.66 19.13 -9.26
CA THR A 334 -18.70 19.32 -7.81
C THR A 334 -18.71 17.98 -7.11
N LEU A 335 -17.85 17.85 -6.10
CA LEU A 335 -17.90 16.76 -5.14
C LEU A 335 -18.61 17.23 -3.87
N ALA A 336 -19.79 16.69 -3.61
CA ALA A 336 -20.51 16.89 -2.36
C ALA A 336 -20.24 15.72 -1.40
N VAL A 337 -19.86 16.03 -0.17
CA VAL A 337 -19.72 15.04 0.92
C VAL A 337 -20.70 15.42 2.02
N ALA A 338 -21.65 14.54 2.29
CA ALA A 338 -22.70 14.70 3.29
C ALA A 338 -22.44 13.73 4.45
N PRO A 339 -21.74 14.18 5.51
CA PRO A 339 -21.55 13.37 6.71
C PRO A 339 -22.79 13.34 7.58
N GLU A 340 -22.92 12.29 8.41
CA GLU A 340 -23.90 12.29 9.49
C GLU A 340 -23.52 13.34 10.54
N ALA A 341 -24.26 14.46 10.55
CA ALA A 341 -23.91 15.64 11.33
C ALA A 341 -23.83 15.40 12.85
N PRO A 342 -24.75 14.66 13.50
CA PRO A 342 -24.62 14.33 14.92
C PRO A 342 -23.32 13.60 15.25
N ARG A 343 -22.93 12.61 14.44
CA ARG A 343 -21.69 11.84 14.64
C ARG A 343 -20.44 12.68 14.43
N LEU A 344 -20.44 13.53 13.41
CA LEU A 344 -19.34 14.46 13.19
C LEU A 344 -19.17 15.43 14.36
N ALA A 345 -20.27 16.00 14.86
CA ALA A 345 -20.26 16.94 15.98
C ALA A 345 -19.80 16.28 17.28
N GLU A 346 -20.32 15.09 17.59
CA GLU A 346 -19.91 14.30 18.76
C GLU A 346 -18.40 14.06 18.76
N GLY A 347 -17.86 13.61 17.62
CA GLY A 347 -16.45 13.32 17.52
C GLY A 347 -15.54 14.54 17.45
N ALA A 348 -15.97 15.62 16.81
CA ALA A 348 -15.30 16.91 16.87
C ALA A 348 -15.15 17.39 18.34
N ALA A 349 -16.24 17.35 19.11
CA ALA A 349 -16.23 17.75 20.51
C ALA A 349 -15.35 16.84 21.37
N ALA A 350 -15.30 15.53 21.09
CA ALA A 350 -14.42 14.60 21.79
C ALA A 350 -12.93 14.85 21.49
N VAL A 351 -12.58 15.20 20.25
CA VAL A 351 -11.22 15.63 19.90
C VAL A 351 -10.85 16.93 20.63
N GLU A 352 -11.73 17.93 20.62
CA GLU A 352 -11.49 19.20 21.30
C GLU A 352 -11.28 19.00 22.81
N ARG A 353 -12.12 18.19 23.47
CA ARG A 353 -11.94 17.81 24.88
C ARG A 353 -10.60 17.11 25.13
N THR A 354 -10.18 16.23 24.22
CA THR A 354 -8.89 15.52 24.34
C THR A 354 -7.72 16.50 24.26
N PHE A 355 -7.74 17.43 23.31
CA PHE A 355 -6.71 18.47 23.20
C PHE A 355 -6.73 19.44 24.38
N ALA A 356 -7.90 19.90 24.82
CA ALA A 356 -8.04 20.79 25.98
C ALA A 356 -7.50 20.13 27.26
N ARG A 357 -7.76 18.83 27.46
CA ARG A 357 -7.22 18.08 28.61
C ARG A 357 -5.70 17.99 28.61
N VAL A 358 -5.08 17.84 27.43
CA VAL A 358 -3.62 17.65 27.30
C VAL A 358 -2.87 18.98 27.30
N PHE A 359 -3.43 20.03 26.68
CA PHE A 359 -2.71 21.28 26.40
C PHE A 359 -3.33 22.53 27.03
N GLY A 360 -4.52 22.42 27.62
CA GLY A 360 -5.29 23.56 28.15
C GLY A 360 -6.15 24.26 27.09
N GLU A 361 -7.18 24.97 27.57
CA GLU A 361 -8.12 25.73 26.72
C GLU A 361 -7.42 26.84 25.92
N ASP A 362 -6.43 27.52 26.51
CA ASP A 362 -5.66 28.58 25.85
C ASP A 362 -4.92 28.06 24.60
N PHE A 363 -4.39 26.83 24.67
CA PHE A 363 -3.75 26.20 23.52
C PHE A 363 -4.75 25.93 22.40
N VAL A 364 -5.94 25.43 22.75
CA VAL A 364 -7.02 25.18 21.79
C VAL A 364 -7.46 26.48 21.14
N ALA A 365 -7.65 27.54 21.93
CA ALA A 365 -8.01 28.87 21.48
C ALA A 365 -6.96 29.48 20.53
N ALA A 366 -5.67 29.34 20.84
CA ALA A 366 -4.59 29.81 19.99
C ALA A 366 -4.45 29.02 18.67
N ASN A 367 -4.89 27.75 18.64
CA ASN A 367 -4.71 26.83 17.52
C ASN A 367 -6.01 26.38 16.86
N ARG A 368 -7.07 27.19 16.94
CA ARG A 368 -8.41 26.87 16.40
C ARG A 368 -8.41 26.41 14.95
N GLY A 369 -7.56 26.98 14.10
CA GLY A 369 -7.45 26.57 12.70
C GLY A 369 -6.97 25.13 12.53
N ALA A 370 -5.96 24.72 13.31
CA ALA A 370 -5.42 23.36 13.29
C ALA A 370 -6.44 22.34 13.81
N LEU A 371 -7.14 22.68 14.90
CA LEU A 371 -8.18 21.82 15.47
C LEU A 371 -9.36 21.71 14.50
N TRP A 372 -9.87 22.82 13.97
CA TRP A 372 -10.91 22.80 12.93
C TRP A 372 -10.52 21.93 11.74
N TYR A 373 -9.27 22.00 11.29
CA TYR A 373 -8.83 21.21 10.15
C TYR A 373 -8.82 19.70 10.43
N LEU A 374 -8.60 19.30 11.68
CA LEU A 374 -8.70 17.92 12.15
C LEU A 374 -10.16 17.50 12.38
N THR A 375 -10.94 18.30 13.11
CA THR A 375 -12.30 17.97 13.55
C THR A 375 -13.33 17.98 12.44
N LYS A 376 -13.11 18.77 11.37
CA LYS A 376 -14.01 18.74 10.20
C LYS A 376 -14.03 17.40 9.46
N TYR A 377 -13.05 16.51 9.73
CA TYR A 377 -12.90 15.13 9.25
C TYR A 377 -12.77 14.97 7.73
N PHE A 378 -13.67 15.57 6.94
CA PHE A 378 -13.69 15.58 5.49
C PHE A 378 -13.02 16.82 4.90
N THR A 379 -12.38 16.70 3.75
CA THR A 379 -11.91 17.85 2.97
C THR A 379 -12.03 17.56 1.47
N PRO A 380 -13.09 18.07 0.81
CA PRO A 380 -13.22 17.99 -0.64
C PRO A 380 -12.04 18.66 -1.37
N HIS A 381 -11.66 18.12 -2.52
CA HIS A 381 -10.76 18.79 -3.45
C HIS A 381 -11.48 19.92 -4.20
N PRO A 382 -10.73 20.79 -4.91
CA PRO A 382 -11.32 21.81 -5.77
C PRO A 382 -12.26 21.24 -6.83
N PRO A 383 -13.15 22.07 -7.42
CA PRO A 383 -14.02 21.65 -8.51
C PRO A 383 -13.25 20.99 -9.67
N GLY A 384 -13.90 20.01 -10.31
CA GLY A 384 -13.35 19.17 -11.37
C GLY A 384 -12.56 17.96 -10.87
N GLU A 385 -12.24 17.88 -9.57
CA GLU A 385 -11.54 16.74 -9.00
C GLU A 385 -12.49 15.82 -8.21
N PRO A 386 -12.62 14.53 -8.58
CA PRO A 386 -13.51 13.59 -7.90
C PRO A 386 -12.94 13.05 -6.57
N HIS A 387 -12.18 13.87 -5.84
CA HIS A 387 -11.38 13.44 -4.71
C HIS A 387 -11.70 14.19 -3.41
N PHE A 388 -11.56 13.51 -2.27
CA PHE A 388 -11.62 14.15 -0.96
C PHE A 388 -10.76 13.40 0.05
N PHE A 389 -10.36 14.11 1.10
CA PHE A 389 -9.71 13.50 2.25
C PHE A 389 -10.73 13.10 3.31
N VAL A 390 -10.53 11.94 3.91
CA VAL A 390 -10.98 11.60 5.25
C VAL A 390 -9.77 11.64 6.18
N LYS A 391 -9.87 12.34 7.30
CA LYS A 391 -8.79 12.52 8.27
C LYS A 391 -9.15 11.80 9.56
N PRO A 392 -8.56 10.63 9.81
CA PRO A 392 -8.77 9.93 11.06
C PRO A 392 -8.39 10.83 12.24
N TRP A 393 -9.13 10.74 13.34
CA TRP A 393 -8.78 11.41 14.59
C TRP A 393 -7.73 10.62 15.38
N ALA A 394 -6.69 10.20 14.66
CA ALA A 394 -5.55 9.47 15.15
C ALA A 394 -4.32 9.84 14.33
N PHE A 395 -3.15 9.63 14.91
CA PHE A 395 -1.87 9.90 14.30
C PHE A 395 -1.00 8.65 14.33
N THR A 396 -0.04 8.58 13.41
CA THR A 396 0.96 7.52 13.38
C THR A 396 2.34 8.13 13.50
N THR A 397 3.15 7.60 14.41
CA THR A 397 4.56 7.94 14.53
C THR A 397 5.41 6.72 14.23
N THR A 398 6.51 6.93 13.51
CA THR A 398 7.51 5.89 13.21
C THR A 398 8.91 6.37 13.62
N PRO A 399 9.89 5.46 13.77
CA PRO A 399 11.27 5.84 14.07
C PRO A 399 11.88 6.72 12.97
N PRO A 400 12.93 7.50 13.25
CA PRO A 400 13.70 8.18 12.21
C PRO A 400 14.15 7.21 11.13
N GLY A 401 14.05 7.63 9.86
CA GLY A 401 14.38 6.75 8.72
C GLY A 401 13.18 5.97 8.17
N TRP A 402 12.04 5.99 8.87
CA TRP A 402 10.85 5.25 8.46
C TRP A 402 9.79 6.13 7.81
N SER A 403 8.80 5.48 7.23
CA SER A 403 7.59 6.05 6.67
C SER A 403 6.42 5.10 6.95
N SER A 404 5.23 5.51 6.54
CA SER A 404 4.04 4.66 6.55
C SER A 404 3.48 4.57 5.14
N LEU A 405 3.38 3.35 4.63
CA LEU A 405 2.57 3.05 3.46
C LEU A 405 1.10 3.11 3.88
N LEU A 406 0.35 3.99 3.22
CA LEU A 406 -1.09 4.12 3.36
C LEU A 406 -1.71 3.33 2.21
N GLU A 407 -2.28 2.16 2.48
CA GLU A 407 -3.01 1.36 1.50
C GLU A 407 -4.51 1.57 1.66
N GLY A 408 -5.13 2.18 0.65
CA GLY A 408 -6.56 2.44 0.65
C GLY A 408 -7.40 1.17 0.49
N ILE A 409 -8.53 1.13 1.18
CA ILE A 409 -9.52 0.07 1.05
C ILE A 409 -10.64 0.57 0.15
N HIS A 410 -10.89 -0.18 -0.92
CA HIS A 410 -11.83 0.22 -1.96
C HIS A 410 -13.23 -0.33 -1.67
N GLY A 411 -14.24 0.33 -2.22
CA GLY A 411 -15.62 -0.11 -2.08
C GLY A 411 -16.40 0.04 -3.38
N GLU A 412 -17.72 0.01 -3.24
CA GLU A 412 -18.61 0.13 -4.38
C GLU A 412 -18.63 1.58 -4.89
N GLY A 413 -18.10 1.78 -6.10
CA GLY A 413 -18.11 3.10 -6.76
C GLY A 413 -17.03 4.07 -6.30
N TYR A 414 -16.09 3.65 -5.45
CA TYR A 414 -14.96 4.47 -5.02
C TYR A 414 -13.68 3.69 -4.79
N ASP A 415 -12.57 4.42 -4.86
CA ASP A 415 -11.26 3.97 -4.42
C ASP A 415 -10.78 4.81 -3.26
N VAL A 416 -10.02 4.22 -2.34
CA VAL A 416 -9.11 4.98 -1.49
C VAL A 416 -7.70 4.82 -2.05
N MET A 417 -6.99 5.92 -2.22
CA MET A 417 -5.71 5.95 -2.89
C MET A 417 -4.58 5.46 -1.98
N ARG A 418 -3.58 4.82 -2.56
CA ARG A 418 -2.30 4.52 -1.91
C ARG A 418 -1.45 5.78 -1.78
N GLY A 419 -0.78 5.94 -0.64
CA GLY A 419 0.19 7.00 -0.40
C GLY A 419 1.36 6.51 0.47
N VAL A 420 2.44 7.29 0.54
CA VAL A 420 3.54 7.07 1.49
C VAL A 420 3.76 8.35 2.28
N VAL A 421 3.78 8.26 3.61
CA VAL A 421 3.93 9.43 4.47
C VAL A 421 5.14 9.23 5.38
N ALA A 422 6.02 10.23 5.46
CA ALA A 422 7.14 10.24 6.40
C ALA A 422 6.63 10.52 7.82
N THR A 423 6.12 9.47 8.47
CA THR A 423 5.48 9.52 9.80
C THR A 423 6.47 9.66 10.96
N ASP A 424 7.76 9.82 10.69
CA ASP A 424 8.75 10.27 11.66
C ASP A 424 8.87 11.82 11.71
N VAL A 425 8.16 12.52 10.82
CA VAL A 425 8.11 13.99 10.76
C VAL A 425 6.71 14.56 10.61
N PHE A 426 5.79 13.83 9.97
CA PHE A 426 4.42 14.26 9.74
C PHE A 426 3.46 13.13 10.09
N PHE A 427 2.72 13.31 11.18
CA PHE A 427 2.05 12.19 11.86
C PHE A 427 0.63 11.91 11.37
N ALA A 428 0.06 12.76 10.50
CA ALA A 428 -1.29 12.55 9.99
C ALA A 428 -1.30 11.58 8.80
N THR A 429 -2.20 10.59 8.85
CA THR A 429 -2.35 9.55 7.82
C THR A 429 -3.76 9.61 7.18
N PRO A 430 -4.02 10.60 6.30
CA PRO A 430 -5.34 10.77 5.71
C PRO A 430 -5.63 9.69 4.66
N ALA A 431 -6.89 9.25 4.59
CA ALA A 431 -7.40 8.46 3.49
C ALA A 431 -7.85 9.39 2.36
N VAL A 432 -7.36 9.18 1.13
CA VAL A 432 -7.74 9.99 -0.03
C VAL A 432 -8.71 9.19 -0.88
N PHE A 433 -9.96 9.62 -0.95
CA PHE A 433 -10.97 8.98 -1.77
C PHE A 433 -10.92 9.49 -3.21
N HIS A 434 -11.29 8.60 -4.14
CA HIS A 434 -11.60 8.89 -5.54
C HIS A 434 -12.98 8.29 -5.84
N VAL A 435 -13.97 9.15 -6.10
CA VAL A 435 -15.33 8.74 -6.49
C VAL A 435 -15.37 8.43 -7.99
N ARG A 436 -15.74 7.20 -8.35
CA ARG A 436 -15.75 6.73 -9.75
C ARG A 436 -17.11 6.91 -10.42
N ARG A 437 -18.19 6.85 -9.64
CA ARG A 437 -19.57 6.92 -10.14
C ARG A 437 -19.97 8.38 -10.32
N ILE A 438 -19.92 8.86 -11.56
CA ILE A 438 -20.44 10.19 -11.89
C ILE A 438 -21.97 10.16 -11.74
N GLY A 439 -22.52 11.13 -11.00
CA GLY A 439 -23.95 11.31 -10.77
C GLY A 439 -24.60 10.35 -9.77
N ALA A 440 -23.95 9.24 -9.44
CA ALA A 440 -24.43 8.28 -8.45
C ALA A 440 -23.65 8.39 -7.13
N ALA A 441 -24.37 8.33 -6.03
CA ALA A 441 -23.78 8.44 -4.72
C ALA A 441 -23.04 7.16 -4.32
N ILE A 442 -22.00 7.33 -3.52
CA ILE A 442 -21.39 6.28 -2.71
C ILE A 442 -21.80 6.46 -1.25
N GLU A 443 -21.84 5.36 -0.52
CA GLU A 443 -22.13 5.35 0.91
C GLU A 443 -21.04 4.56 1.63
N VAL A 444 -20.56 5.11 2.75
CA VAL A 444 -19.55 4.47 3.58
C VAL A 444 -20.07 4.49 5.02
N PRO A 445 -20.46 3.33 5.58
CA PRO A 445 -21.01 3.27 6.92
C PRO A 445 -19.94 3.50 8.00
N GLU A 446 -20.39 3.72 9.23
CA GLU A 446 -19.53 3.68 10.41
C GLU A 446 -18.87 2.29 10.53
N GLY A 447 -17.62 2.24 10.97
CA GLY A 447 -16.86 0.99 11.13
C GLY A 447 -16.30 0.39 9.83
N ALA A 448 -16.69 0.90 8.66
CA ALA A 448 -16.12 0.48 7.38
C ALA A 448 -14.60 0.72 7.36
N PRO A 449 -13.78 -0.27 6.97
CA PRO A 449 -12.34 -0.08 6.94
C PRO A 449 -11.97 0.85 5.77
N LEU A 450 -11.15 1.88 6.04
CA LEU A 450 -10.79 2.92 5.08
C LEU A 450 -9.37 2.76 4.56
N LEU A 451 -8.45 2.44 5.46
CA LEU A 451 -7.02 2.50 5.21
C LEU A 451 -6.29 1.48 6.07
N ARG A 452 -5.33 0.78 5.48
CA ARG A 452 -4.28 0.06 6.21
C ARG A 452 -3.00 0.90 6.20
N VAL A 453 -2.45 1.18 7.37
CA VAL A 453 -1.19 1.91 7.57
C VAL A 453 -0.12 0.90 7.94
N LEU A 454 0.87 0.72 7.07
CA LEU A 454 1.99 -0.19 7.27
C LEU A 454 3.28 0.62 7.46
N PRO A 455 3.90 0.61 8.65
CA PRO A 455 5.24 1.18 8.82
C PRO A 455 6.24 0.48 7.90
N ILE A 456 7.08 1.27 7.23
CA ILE A 456 8.05 0.77 6.27
C ILE A 456 9.35 1.59 6.35
N PRO A 457 10.53 0.94 6.36
CA PRO A 457 11.80 1.61 6.18
C PRO A 457 11.86 2.39 4.85
N ARG A 458 12.47 3.58 4.84
CA ARG A 458 12.53 4.39 3.61
C ARG A 458 13.43 3.83 2.52
N ASP A 459 14.44 3.04 2.87
CA ASP A 459 15.29 2.31 1.92
C ASP A 459 14.48 1.27 1.13
N LEU A 460 13.52 0.59 1.77
CA LEU A 460 12.64 -0.39 1.11
C LEU A 460 11.64 0.23 0.12
N LEU A 461 11.37 1.54 0.18
CA LEU A 461 10.46 2.21 -0.76
C LEU A 461 10.95 2.12 -2.22
N ARG A 462 12.27 2.00 -2.42
CA ARG A 462 12.92 1.93 -3.74
C ARG A 462 13.65 0.62 -3.98
N ALA A 463 13.50 -0.35 -3.08
CA ALA A 463 14.12 -1.66 -3.22
C ALA A 463 13.70 -2.36 -4.52
N GLY A 464 14.66 -2.95 -5.22
CA GLY A 464 14.47 -3.75 -6.43
C GLY A 464 14.76 -5.23 -6.20
N PHE A 465 15.10 -5.93 -7.27
CA PHE A 465 15.39 -7.37 -7.25
C PHE A 465 16.62 -7.73 -8.07
N ARG A 466 17.18 -8.92 -7.77
CA ARG A 466 18.21 -9.59 -8.56
C ARG A 466 17.56 -10.65 -9.45
N GLU A 467 18.00 -10.74 -10.70
CA GLU A 467 17.58 -11.82 -11.59
C GLU A 467 18.33 -13.11 -11.23
N ALA A 468 17.57 -14.16 -10.95
CA ALA A 468 18.05 -15.52 -10.92
C ALA A 468 17.84 -16.15 -12.30
N ARG A 469 18.72 -17.09 -12.65
CA ARG A 469 18.65 -17.84 -13.90
C ARG A 469 18.58 -19.32 -13.58
N PHE A 470 17.99 -20.07 -14.51
CA PHE A 470 18.22 -21.50 -14.50
C PHE A 470 19.73 -21.77 -14.63
N LEU A 471 20.19 -22.82 -13.96
CA LEU A 471 21.54 -23.32 -14.19
C LEU A 471 21.61 -23.83 -15.64
N ASP A 472 22.63 -23.37 -16.36
CA ASP A 472 23.01 -23.96 -17.64
C ASP A 472 23.57 -25.35 -17.34
N GLY A 473 22.98 -26.35 -18.00
CA GLY A 473 23.28 -27.77 -17.78
C GLY A 473 24.50 -28.26 -18.53
#